data_AF-A0A925KN50-F1
#
_entry.id   AF-A0A925KN50-F1
#
_cell.length_a   1.000
_cell.length_b   1.000
_cell.length_c   1.000
_cell.angle_alpha   90.00
_cell.angle_beta   90.00
_cell.angle_gamma   90.00
#
_symmetry.space_group_name_H-M   'P 1'
#
loop_
_entity.id
_entity.type
_entity.pdbx_description
1 polymer ?
#
loop_
_entity_poly.entity_id
_entity_poly.type
_entity_poly.pdbx_seq_one_letter_code
_entity_poly.pdbx_strand_id
1 'polypeptide(L)'
;LFVAIDRTSKLAFAQLVDKANTSTASAFLAALVEAVPSTIHTVLTDTGIQFADLPKNRAGPTALLRGHPFDRVCRRYGSEHRLTKPNHPWTNGQVERMNRTIQDATVKRYHYDSYHQLRDHLKLFIDAYNHARRLKTLHGLTPYEYVARIWMQEPQRFKLNAYRD
;
A
#
# COMPACT_ATOMS: atom_id res chain seq x y z
N LEU A 1 6.07 -9.99 1.94
CA LEU A 1 6.17 -8.53 1.78
C LEU A 1 4.89 -8.04 1.11
N PHE A 2 4.16 -7.13 1.75
CA PHE A 2 3.13 -6.33 1.09
C PHE A 2 3.62 -4.90 0.98
N VAL A 3 3.28 -4.24 -0.12
CA VAL A 3 3.65 -2.85 -0.39
C VAL A 3 2.43 -2.12 -0.95
N ALA A 4 2.21 -0.91 -0.46
CA ALA A 4 1.28 0.05 -1.00
C ALA A 4 2.05 1.31 -1.39
N ILE A 5 1.62 1.95 -2.47
CA ILE A 5 2.14 3.24 -2.89
C ILE A 5 0.98 4.12 -3.33
N ASP A 6 0.91 5.32 -2.77
CA ASP A 6 -0.07 6.30 -3.21
C ASP A 6 0.32 6.85 -4.59
N ARG A 7 -0.64 6.86 -5.52
CA ARG A 7 -0.33 7.20 -6.93
C ARG A 7 0.02 8.66 -7.13
N THR A 8 -0.41 9.54 -6.24
CA THR A 8 -0.24 10.98 -6.36
C THR A 8 0.99 11.44 -5.59
N SER A 9 0.98 11.24 -4.27
CA SER A 9 2.03 11.65 -3.34
C SER A 9 3.26 10.75 -3.34
N LYS A 10 3.17 9.56 -3.94
CA LYS A 10 4.21 8.51 -3.90
C LYS A 10 4.53 8.01 -2.50
N LEU A 11 3.74 8.36 -1.48
CA LEU A 11 3.91 7.82 -0.12
C LEU A 11 3.87 6.30 -0.18
N ALA A 12 4.90 5.65 0.37
CA ALA A 12 5.04 4.21 0.36
C ALA A 12 4.81 3.65 1.76
N PHE A 13 4.18 2.49 1.83
CA PHE A 13 4.02 1.73 3.06
C PHE A 13 4.31 0.25 2.76
N ALA A 14 5.09 -0.40 3.61
CA ALA A 14 5.46 -1.79 3.40
C ALA A 14 5.51 -2.56 4.72
N GLN A 15 5.12 -3.82 4.68
CA GLN A 15 5.24 -4.74 5.82
C GLN A 15 5.71 -6.11 5.35
N LEU A 16 6.62 -6.70 6.12
CA LEU A 16 6.90 -8.12 6.01
C LEU A 16 5.81 -8.89 6.76
N VAL A 17 5.39 -10.00 6.17
CA VAL A 17 4.41 -10.93 6.73
C VAL A 17 4.97 -12.34 6.55
N ASP A 18 4.67 -13.23 7.47
CA ASP A 18 5.18 -14.61 7.43
C ASP A 18 4.62 -15.40 6.26
N LYS A 19 3.35 -15.16 5.91
CA LYS A 19 2.66 -15.79 4.78
C LYS A 19 1.80 -14.77 4.05
N ALA A 20 1.87 -14.76 2.72
CA ALA A 20 1.02 -13.91 1.89
C ALA A 20 -0.33 -14.58 1.63
N ASN A 21 -1.29 -14.34 2.54
CA ASN A 21 -2.67 -14.84 2.45
C ASN A 21 -3.69 -13.71 2.64
N THR A 22 -4.97 -14.00 2.43
CA THR A 22 -6.05 -13.02 2.53
C THR A 22 -6.14 -12.35 3.91
N SER A 23 -5.92 -13.10 5.01
CA SER A 23 -5.95 -12.53 6.36
C SER A 23 -4.84 -11.51 6.57
N THR A 24 -3.61 -11.84 6.15
CA THR A 24 -2.47 -10.92 6.24
C THR A 24 -2.62 -9.71 5.30
N ALA A 25 -3.25 -9.86 4.14
CA ALA A 25 -3.56 -8.74 3.24
C ALA A 25 -4.60 -7.80 3.87
N SER A 26 -5.65 -8.34 4.51
CA SER A 26 -6.63 -7.57 5.26
C SER A 26 -6.00 -6.83 6.45
N ALA A 27 -5.10 -7.48 7.19
CA ALA A 27 -4.37 -6.85 8.29
C ALA A 27 -3.44 -5.73 7.77
N PHE A 28 -2.77 -5.96 6.64
CA PHE A 28 -1.94 -4.95 5.99
C PHE A 28 -2.76 -3.70 5.59
N LEU A 29 -3.96 -3.87 5.03
CA LEU A 29 -4.83 -2.74 4.70
C LEU A 29 -5.26 -1.96 5.94
N ALA A 30 -5.61 -2.64 7.03
CA ALA A 30 -5.93 -1.98 8.29
C ALA A 30 -4.75 -1.16 8.82
N ALA A 31 -3.54 -1.74 8.84
CA ALA A 31 -2.33 -1.04 9.25
C ALA A 31 -2.00 0.15 8.32
N LEU A 32 -2.19 -0.02 7.01
CA LEU A 32 -2.03 1.05 6.03
C LEU A 32 -2.98 2.21 6.32
N VAL A 33 -4.26 1.92 6.54
CA VAL A 33 -5.25 2.94 6.87
C VAL A 33 -4.79 3.71 8.09
N GLU A 34 -4.44 3.04 9.20
CA GLU A 34 -3.97 3.73 10.41
C GLU A 34 -2.70 4.57 10.19
N ALA A 35 -1.76 4.09 9.38
CA ALA A 35 -0.49 4.76 9.16
C ALA A 35 -0.58 6.00 8.26
N VAL A 36 -1.54 6.06 7.34
CA VAL A 36 -1.63 7.18 6.39
C VAL A 36 -2.54 8.31 6.91
N PRO A 37 -2.15 9.58 6.70
CA PRO A 37 -2.90 10.73 7.18
C PRO A 37 -4.20 10.97 6.38
N SER A 38 -4.24 10.51 5.13
CA SER A 38 -5.36 10.72 4.19
C SER A 38 -6.40 9.62 4.26
N THR A 39 -7.63 9.96 3.85
CA THR A 39 -8.68 8.94 3.65
C THR A 39 -8.42 8.20 2.34
N ILE A 40 -8.37 6.86 2.40
CA ILE A 40 -8.17 6.02 1.20
C ILE A 40 -9.52 5.83 0.51
N HIS A 41 -9.73 6.53 -0.60
CA HIS A 41 -10.97 6.38 -1.38
C HIS A 41 -10.99 5.09 -2.21
N THR A 42 -9.86 4.71 -2.83
CA THR A 42 -9.79 3.54 -3.71
C THR A 42 -8.50 2.77 -3.49
N VAL A 43 -8.64 1.44 -3.35
CA VAL A 43 -7.54 0.48 -3.33
C VAL A 43 -7.51 -0.23 -4.67
N LEU A 44 -6.36 -0.20 -5.36
CA LEU A 44 -6.14 -0.94 -6.61
C LEU A 44 -5.18 -2.10 -6.34
N THR A 45 -5.59 -3.33 -6.62
CA THR A 45 -4.73 -4.52 -6.52
C THR A 45 -4.74 -5.32 -7.82
N ASP A 46 -3.80 -6.26 -7.94
CA ASP A 46 -3.93 -7.31 -8.94
C ASP A 46 -5.03 -8.31 -8.59
N THR A 47 -5.20 -9.31 -9.46
CA THR A 47 -6.19 -10.37 -9.32
C THR A 47 -5.73 -11.53 -8.44
N GLY A 48 -4.65 -11.36 -7.66
CA GLY A 48 -4.09 -12.37 -6.78
C GLY A 48 -5.09 -12.85 -5.71
N ILE A 49 -4.94 -14.10 -5.30
CA ILE A 49 -5.85 -14.79 -4.36
C ILE A 49 -5.92 -14.11 -2.98
N GLN A 50 -4.93 -13.29 -2.64
CA GLN A 50 -4.90 -12.49 -1.41
C GLN A 50 -5.91 -11.34 -1.45
N PHE A 51 -6.27 -10.87 -2.65
CA PHE A 51 -7.09 -9.67 -2.85
C PHE A 51 -8.44 -9.97 -3.49
N ALA A 52 -8.55 -11.04 -4.29
CA ALA A 52 -9.79 -11.43 -4.94
C ALA A 52 -9.96 -12.96 -5.02
N ASP A 53 -11.21 -13.40 -5.08
CA ASP A 53 -11.54 -14.81 -5.36
C ASP A 53 -10.98 -15.24 -6.73
N LEU A 54 -10.87 -16.54 -7.01
CA LEU A 54 -10.53 -17.01 -8.36
C LEU A 54 -11.62 -16.57 -9.36
N PRO A 55 -11.29 -16.25 -10.63
CA PRO A 55 -12.28 -15.76 -11.61
C PRO A 55 -13.56 -16.61 -11.70
N LYS A 56 -13.42 -17.94 -11.65
CA LYS A 56 -14.55 -18.90 -11.63
C LYS A 56 -15.50 -18.76 -10.44
N ASN A 57 -15.04 -18.17 -9.34
CA ASN A 57 -15.77 -18.01 -8.08
C ASN A 57 -16.13 -16.53 -7.80
N ARG A 58 -15.85 -15.60 -8.73
CA ARG A 58 -16.14 -14.16 -8.55
C ARG A 58 -17.58 -13.78 -8.86
N ALA A 59 -18.30 -14.62 -9.59
CA ALA A 59 -19.67 -14.39 -10.00
C ALA A 59 -20.64 -15.30 -9.23
N GLY A 60 -21.90 -14.85 -9.11
CA GLY A 60 -22.98 -15.62 -8.51
C GLY A 60 -23.32 -15.23 -7.07
N PRO A 61 -24.46 -15.73 -6.56
CA PRO A 61 -25.05 -15.30 -5.29
C PRO A 61 -24.12 -15.54 -4.10
N THR A 62 -23.38 -16.66 -4.08
CA THR A 62 -22.43 -16.98 -3.01
C THR A 62 -21.29 -15.96 -2.91
N ALA A 63 -20.73 -15.54 -4.04
CA ALA A 63 -19.66 -14.55 -4.09
C ALA A 63 -20.13 -13.17 -3.58
N LEU A 64 -21.32 -12.76 -4.04
CA LEU A 64 -21.95 -11.49 -3.65
C LEU A 64 -22.29 -11.45 -2.14
N LEU A 65 -22.89 -12.53 -1.63
CA LEU A 65 -23.31 -12.64 -0.23
C LEU A 65 -22.12 -12.75 0.73
N ARG A 66 -21.14 -13.60 0.40
CA ARG A 66 -19.96 -13.80 1.25
C ARG A 66 -19.07 -12.56 1.27
N GLY A 67 -18.83 -11.99 0.08
CA GLY A 67 -17.80 -10.99 -0.17
C GLY A 67 -16.39 -11.52 0.11
N HIS A 68 -15.43 -11.20 -0.76
CA HIS A 68 -14.04 -11.54 -0.46
C HIS A 68 -13.60 -10.85 0.85
N PRO A 69 -12.83 -11.51 1.74
CA PRO A 69 -12.45 -10.90 3.01
C PRO A 69 -11.73 -9.55 2.86
N PHE A 70 -10.92 -9.41 1.80
CA PHE A 70 -10.30 -8.14 1.47
C PHE A 70 -11.34 -7.06 1.10
N ASP A 71 -12.33 -7.37 0.26
CA ASP A 71 -13.43 -6.45 -0.09
C ASP A 71 -14.23 -5.99 1.14
N ARG A 72 -14.40 -6.88 2.13
CA ARG A 72 -15.10 -6.53 3.37
C ARG A 72 -14.30 -5.52 4.20
N VAL A 73 -12.99 -5.65 4.24
CA VAL A 73 -12.12 -4.69 4.95
C VAL A 73 -12.06 -3.35 4.21
N CYS A 74 -11.96 -3.35 2.88
CA CYS A 74 -12.10 -2.13 2.08
C CYS A 74 -13.41 -1.41 2.39
N ARG A 75 -14.55 -2.13 2.36
CA ARG A 75 -15.86 -1.57 2.70
C ARG A 75 -15.95 -1.03 4.13
N ARG A 76 -15.35 -1.71 5.11
CA ARG A 76 -15.30 -1.24 6.50
C ARG A 76 -14.64 0.14 6.63
N TYR A 77 -13.59 0.39 5.85
CA TYR A 77 -12.88 1.67 5.84
C TYR A 77 -13.43 2.67 4.81
N GLY A 78 -14.57 2.37 4.17
CA GLY A 78 -15.17 3.24 3.16
C GLY A 78 -14.37 3.32 1.85
N SER A 79 -13.46 2.38 1.60
CA SER A 79 -12.65 2.33 0.39
C SER A 79 -13.29 1.46 -0.68
N GLU A 80 -13.33 1.94 -1.91
CA GLU A 80 -13.66 1.15 -3.08
C GLU A 80 -12.49 0.22 -3.43
N HIS A 81 -12.75 -1.08 -3.63
CA HIS A 81 -11.73 -2.01 -4.11
C HIS A 81 -11.86 -2.22 -5.62
N ARG A 82 -10.77 -1.95 -6.36
CA ARG A 82 -10.68 -2.16 -7.79
C ARG A 82 -9.57 -3.15 -8.10
N LEU A 83 -9.80 -3.98 -9.12
CA LEU A 83 -8.80 -4.91 -9.64
C LEU A 83 -8.19 -4.38 -10.93
N THR A 84 -6.92 -4.69 -11.16
CA THR A 84 -6.30 -4.47 -12.46
C THR A 84 -7.02 -5.30 -13.53
N LYS A 85 -7.12 -4.74 -14.74
CA LYS A 85 -7.66 -5.48 -15.88
C LYS A 85 -6.64 -6.54 -16.32
N PRO A 86 -7.10 -7.72 -16.78
CA PRO A 86 -6.21 -8.70 -17.42
C PRO A 86 -5.42 -8.06 -18.57
N ASN A 87 -4.13 -8.38 -18.71
CA ASN A 87 -3.23 -7.83 -19.74
C ASN A 87 -2.94 -6.31 -19.65
N HIS A 88 -3.14 -5.70 -18.48
CA HIS A 88 -2.79 -4.29 -18.23
C HIS A 88 -1.72 -4.10 -17.13
N PRO A 89 -0.51 -4.67 -17.27
CA PRO A 89 0.51 -4.70 -16.21
C PRO A 89 0.98 -3.30 -15.78
N TRP A 90 0.92 -2.30 -16.67
CA TRP A 90 1.34 -0.94 -16.34
C TRP A 90 0.50 -0.29 -15.23
N THR A 91 -0.73 -0.77 -15.00
CA THR A 91 -1.59 -0.25 -13.92
C THR A 91 -1.02 -0.56 -12.53
N ASN A 92 -0.19 -1.59 -12.41
CA ASN A 92 0.52 -1.97 -11.19
C ASN A 92 2.01 -1.52 -11.20
N GLY A 93 2.46 -0.82 -12.24
CA GLY A 93 3.89 -0.56 -12.46
C GLY A 93 4.56 0.28 -11.36
N GLN A 94 3.78 1.07 -10.60
CA GLN A 94 4.33 1.85 -9.48
C GLN A 94 4.71 0.96 -8.29
N VAL A 95 3.83 0.04 -7.87
CA VAL A 95 4.14 -0.87 -6.77
C VAL A 95 5.21 -1.88 -7.19
N GLU A 96 5.19 -2.35 -8.44
CA GLU A 96 6.24 -3.22 -8.97
C GLU A 96 7.61 -2.53 -8.97
N ARG A 97 7.67 -1.26 -9.36
CA ARG A 97 8.90 -0.46 -9.30
C ARG A 97 9.36 -0.29 -7.85
N MET A 98 8.43 -0.02 -6.92
CA MET A 98 8.77 0.10 -5.50
C MET A 98 9.29 -1.22 -4.94
N ASN A 99 8.64 -2.35 -5.24
CA ASN A 99 9.10 -3.68 -4.86
C ASN A 99 10.54 -3.95 -5.32
N ARG A 100 10.87 -3.65 -6.60
CA ARG A 100 12.25 -3.76 -7.09
C ARG A 100 13.20 -2.85 -6.32
N THR A 101 12.82 -1.60 -6.09
CA THR A 101 13.64 -0.63 -5.35
C THR A 101 13.94 -1.12 -3.93
N ILE A 102 12.93 -1.66 -3.24
CA ILE A 102 13.09 -2.25 -1.90
C ILE A 102 14.05 -3.44 -1.97
N GLN A 103 13.86 -4.36 -2.93
CA GLN A 103 14.71 -5.55 -3.06
C GLN A 103 16.18 -5.17 -3.33
N ASP A 104 16.41 -4.21 -4.22
CA ASP A 104 17.75 -3.70 -4.58
C ASP A 104 18.43 -3.01 -3.38
N ALA A 105 17.66 -2.33 -2.54
CA ALA A 105 18.16 -1.67 -1.34
C ALA A 105 18.36 -2.61 -0.14
N THR A 106 17.72 -3.78 -0.14
CA THR A 106 17.71 -4.70 1.01
C THR A 106 18.33 -6.05 0.66
N VAL A 107 17.51 -7.05 0.34
CA VAL A 107 17.89 -8.46 0.20
C VAL A 107 18.89 -8.76 -0.91
N LYS A 108 19.02 -7.89 -1.92
CA LYS A 108 20.03 -8.06 -2.98
C LYS A 108 21.41 -7.52 -2.61
N ARG A 109 21.49 -6.66 -1.58
CA ARG A 109 22.73 -5.97 -1.19
C ARG A 109 23.25 -6.41 0.17
N TYR A 110 22.38 -6.91 1.04
CA TYR A 110 22.71 -7.25 2.41
C TYR A 110 22.25 -8.68 2.75
N HIS A 111 23.07 -9.37 3.54
CA HIS A 111 22.68 -10.58 4.24
C HIS A 111 22.04 -10.23 5.58
N TYR A 112 21.05 -11.01 6.02
CA TYR A 112 20.39 -10.84 7.30
C TYR A 112 20.41 -12.16 8.06
N ASP A 113 20.79 -12.11 9.33
CA ASP A 113 20.86 -13.29 10.19
C ASP A 113 19.49 -13.62 10.80
N SER A 114 18.57 -12.65 10.78
CA SER A 114 17.20 -12.85 11.25
C SER A 114 16.17 -12.06 10.46
N TYR A 115 14.93 -12.53 10.53
CA TYR A 115 13.77 -11.82 9.99
C TYR A 115 13.58 -10.44 10.63
N HIS A 116 13.94 -10.28 11.90
CA HIS A 116 13.86 -9.00 12.62
C HIS A 116 14.78 -7.94 12.01
N GLN A 117 16.04 -8.31 11.71
CA GLN A 117 16.97 -7.38 11.07
C GLN A 117 16.46 -6.90 9.70
N LEU A 118 15.91 -7.82 8.89
CA LEU A 118 15.31 -7.43 7.60
C LEU A 118 14.09 -6.52 7.80
N ARG A 119 13.27 -6.78 8.82
CA ARG A 119 12.09 -5.95 9.15
C ARG A 119 12.50 -4.53 9.53
N ASP A 120 13.52 -4.39 10.37
CA ASP A 120 13.99 -3.09 10.84
C ASP A 120 14.67 -2.30 9.70
N HIS A 121 15.46 -2.97 8.87
CA HIS A 121 16.05 -2.32 7.69
C HIS A 121 14.98 -1.92 6.67
N LEU A 122 13.95 -2.74 6.43
CA LEU A 122 12.82 -2.34 5.59
C LEU A 122 12.14 -1.09 6.13
N LYS A 123 11.87 -1.03 7.45
CA LYS A 123 11.27 0.14 8.07
C LYS A 123 12.12 1.38 7.86
N LEU A 124 13.42 1.30 8.16
CA LEU A 124 14.36 2.40 7.96
C LEU A 124 14.40 2.87 6.50
N PHE A 125 14.38 1.93 5.56
CA PHE A 125 14.36 2.26 4.14
C PHE A 125 13.08 3.01 3.74
N ILE A 126 11.91 2.57 4.23
CA ILE A 126 10.62 3.22 3.93
C ILE A 126 10.56 4.61 4.57
N ASP A 127 11.03 4.76 5.81
CA ASP A 127 11.09 6.04 6.50
C ASP A 127 12.03 7.01 5.75
N ALA A 128 13.22 6.57 5.37
CA ALA A 128 14.14 7.38 4.57
C ALA A 128 13.56 7.75 3.19
N TYR A 129 12.86 6.83 2.54
CA TYR A 129 12.18 7.10 1.28
C TYR A 129 11.09 8.18 1.43
N ASN A 130 10.23 8.06 2.44
CA ASN A 130 9.11 8.96 2.63
C ASN A 130 9.54 10.35 3.13
N HIS A 131 10.57 10.43 3.96
CA HIS A 131 10.95 11.66 4.68
C HIS A 131 12.21 12.34 4.15
N ALA A 132 13.14 11.62 3.52
CA ALA A 132 14.42 12.18 3.08
C ALA A 132 14.61 12.20 1.55
N ARG A 133 13.94 11.30 0.81
CA ARG A 133 14.13 11.21 -0.64
C ARG A 133 13.29 12.23 -1.40
N ARG A 134 13.94 13.24 -1.97
CA ARG A 134 13.32 14.20 -2.90
C ARG A 134 13.02 13.55 -4.25
N LEU A 135 11.79 13.71 -4.75
CA LEU A 135 11.34 13.10 -6.01
C LEU A 135 11.09 14.17 -7.07
N LYS A 136 11.68 13.99 -8.26
CA LYS A 136 11.44 14.88 -9.42
C LYS A 136 9.96 14.94 -9.80
N THR A 137 9.23 13.83 -9.68
CA THR A 137 7.78 13.76 -9.95
C THR A 137 6.94 14.58 -8.97
N LEU A 138 7.50 14.95 -7.82
CA LEU A 138 6.87 15.79 -6.80
C LEU A 138 7.51 17.18 -6.77
N HIS A 139 8.11 17.63 -7.87
CA HIS A 139 8.78 18.92 -7.98
C HIS A 139 9.89 19.12 -6.92
N GLY A 140 10.61 18.04 -6.58
CA GLY A 140 11.70 18.07 -5.61
C GLY A 140 11.26 17.94 -4.16
N LEU A 141 9.97 17.74 -3.88
CA LEU A 141 9.49 17.42 -2.54
C LEU A 141 9.72 15.94 -2.20
N THR A 142 9.85 15.64 -0.91
CA THR A 142 9.70 14.28 -0.41
C THR A 142 8.23 13.86 -0.44
N PRO A 143 7.91 12.55 -0.43
CA PRO A 143 6.53 12.10 -0.32
C PRO A 143 5.80 12.74 0.87
N TYR A 144 6.44 12.79 2.05
CA TYR A 144 5.84 13.39 3.24
C TYR A 144 5.62 14.90 3.10
N GLU A 145 6.61 15.65 2.61
CA GLU A 145 6.46 17.09 2.34
C GLU A 145 5.32 17.37 1.36
N TYR A 146 5.16 16.54 0.33
CA TYR A 146 4.05 16.65 -0.61
C TYR A 146 2.70 16.42 0.08
N VAL A 147 2.57 15.37 0.90
CA VAL A 147 1.33 15.10 1.63
C VAL A 147 1.00 16.26 2.58
N ALA A 148 1.97 16.77 3.34
CA ALA A 148 1.77 17.92 4.22
C ALA A 148 1.32 19.18 3.45
N ARG A 149 1.88 19.41 2.26
CA ARG A 149 1.44 20.50 1.37
C ARG A 149 -0.01 20.33 0.92
N ILE A 150 -0.41 19.14 0.49
CA ILE A 150 -1.80 18.88 0.09
C ILE A 150 -2.74 19.00 1.30
N TRP A 151 -2.31 18.61 2.50
CA TRP A 151 -3.11 18.80 3.71
C TRP A 151 -3.39 20.27 4.03
N MET A 152 -2.40 21.15 3.86
CA MET A 152 -2.61 22.61 4.02
C MET A 152 -3.58 23.19 2.98
N GLN A 153 -3.65 22.61 1.78
CA GLN A 153 -4.49 23.10 0.68
C GLN A 153 -5.89 22.49 0.67
N GLU A 154 -6.01 21.22 1.05
CA GLU A 154 -7.22 20.41 0.95
C GLU A 154 -7.42 19.56 2.24
N PRO A 155 -7.56 20.20 3.43
CA PRO A 155 -7.61 19.50 4.71
C PRO A 155 -8.76 18.49 4.83
N GLN A 156 -9.87 18.72 4.11
CA GLN A 156 -11.03 17.83 4.06
C GLN A 156 -10.74 16.42 3.51
N ARG A 157 -9.62 16.24 2.80
CA ARG A 157 -9.20 14.93 2.27
C ARG A 157 -8.45 14.08 3.30
N PHE A 158 -8.17 14.66 4.45
CA PHE A 158 -7.40 14.05 5.52
C PHE A 158 -8.27 13.74 6.72
N LYS A 159 -7.80 12.79 7.52
CA LYS A 159 -8.41 12.48 8.80
C LYS A 159 -8.22 13.69 9.72
N LEU A 160 -9.21 13.97 10.56
CA LEU A 160 -9.32 15.17 11.40
C LEU A 160 -8.12 15.47 12.33
N ASN A 161 -7.14 14.57 12.48
CA ASN A 161 -6.01 14.67 13.42
C ASN A 161 -4.63 14.28 12.83
N ALA A 162 -4.42 14.43 11.52
CA ALA A 162 -3.31 13.73 10.88
C ALA A 162 -1.87 14.25 11.13
N TYR A 163 -1.69 15.39 11.82
CA TYR A 163 -0.38 16.04 12.05
C TYR A 163 -0.32 16.89 13.34
N ARG A 164 -1.15 16.60 14.34
CA ARG A 164 -0.98 17.19 15.67
C ARG A 164 -0.16 16.21 16.51
N ASP A 165 1.16 16.38 16.51
CA ASP A 165 2.09 16.03 17.59
C ASP A 165 3.38 16.85 17.40
#